data_AF-A0A6A4M0K7-F1
#
_entry.id   AF-A0A6A4M0K7-F1
#
_cell.length_a   1.000
_cell.length_b   1.000
_cell.length_c   1.000
_cell.angle_alpha   90.00
_cell.angle_beta   90.00
_cell.angle_gamma   90.00
#
_symmetry.space_group_name_H-M   'P 1'
#
loop_
_entity.id
_entity.type
_entity.pdbx_description
1 polymer ?
#
loop_
_entity_poly.entity_id
_entity_poly.type
_entity_poly.pdbx_seq_one_letter_code
_entity_poly.pdbx_strand_id
1 'polypeptide(L)'
;MCMISSLPLSKAFVKAAESLGFAHQGSLGPTKGEAYRDNDRVSVNDPVLANTIWVSGLNKLFSDFKIRGKVAVGLNPNIRFYWLVGYKVGQHFGWHIDESVDLGDGKHTNYTLLIYLSGGMAFNDGMALLLIHGDKCMLHEARNVSKGVKYVLRSDVTFA
;
A
#
# COMPACT_ATOMS: atom_id res chain seq x y z
N MET A 1 13.96 -2.28 12.30
CA MET A 1 13.63 -2.54 10.88
C MET A 1 13.09 -3.95 10.79
N CYS A 2 11.79 -4.15 10.53
CA CYS A 2 11.17 -5.47 10.49
C CYS A 2 10.95 -5.87 9.02
N MET A 3 11.43 -7.04 8.60
CA MET A 3 11.10 -7.58 7.28
C MET A 3 9.73 -8.27 7.39
N ILE A 4 8.77 -7.80 6.61
CA ILE A 4 7.38 -8.27 6.62
C ILE A 4 7.15 -9.37 5.57
N SER A 5 8.04 -9.48 4.56
CA SER A 5 8.02 -10.59 3.60
C SER A 5 9.42 -11.13 3.30
N SER A 6 9.49 -12.42 2.93
CA SER A 6 10.70 -13.04 2.40
C SER A 6 10.82 -12.82 0.89
N LEU A 7 12.04 -12.91 0.35
CA LEU A 7 12.28 -12.73 -1.09
C LEU A 7 11.45 -13.70 -1.98
N PRO A 8 11.28 -15.00 -1.66
CA PRO A 8 10.42 -15.89 -2.42
C PRO A 8 8.94 -15.44 -2.41
N LEU A 9 8.45 -14.97 -1.27
CA LEU A 9 7.08 -14.50 -1.13
C LEU A 9 6.84 -13.21 -1.93
N SER A 10 7.79 -12.27 -1.89
CA SER A 10 7.72 -11.04 -2.69
C SER A 10 7.68 -11.35 -4.20
N LYS A 11 8.50 -12.28 -4.68
CA LYS A 11 8.47 -12.73 -6.09
C LYS A 11 7.15 -13.39 -6.48
N ALA A 12 6.54 -14.17 -5.59
CA ALA A 12 5.24 -14.79 -5.83
C ALA A 12 4.14 -13.73 -5.98
N PHE A 13 4.14 -12.69 -5.13
CA PHE A 13 3.21 -11.56 -5.26
C PHE A 13 3.39 -10.80 -6.57
N VAL A 14 4.63 -10.52 -6.96
CA VAL A 14 4.92 -9.84 -8.24
C VAL A 14 4.37 -10.65 -9.41
N LYS A 15 4.66 -11.95 -9.48
CA LYS A 15 4.18 -12.83 -10.54
C LYS A 15 2.64 -12.90 -10.59
N ALA A 16 1.99 -12.96 -9.43
CA ALA A 16 0.53 -12.97 -9.35
C ALA A 16 -0.06 -11.66 -9.87
N ALA A 17 0.47 -10.51 -9.45
CA ALA A 17 0.00 -9.19 -9.90
C ALA A 17 0.22 -8.99 -11.41
N GLU A 18 1.35 -9.42 -11.96
CA GLU A 18 1.61 -9.40 -13.41
C GLU A 18 0.62 -10.25 -14.19
N SER A 19 0.25 -11.43 -13.67
CA SER A 19 -0.71 -12.32 -14.32
C SER A 19 -2.14 -11.75 -14.34
N LEU A 20 -2.49 -10.89 -13.38
CA LEU A 20 -3.78 -10.19 -13.33
C LEU A 20 -3.84 -9.02 -14.33
N GLY A 21 -2.69 -8.53 -14.79
CA GLY A 21 -2.57 -7.42 -15.74
C GLY A 21 -2.80 -6.06 -15.07
N PHE A 22 -1.82 -5.16 -15.18
CA PHE A 22 -1.94 -3.82 -14.63
C PHE A 22 -2.77 -2.91 -15.54
N ALA A 23 -3.73 -2.20 -14.94
CA ALA A 23 -4.50 -1.17 -15.62
C ALA A 23 -3.87 0.20 -15.39
N HIS A 24 -3.71 0.96 -16.47
CA HIS A 24 -3.24 2.34 -16.39
C HIS A 24 -4.29 3.24 -15.74
N GLN A 25 -3.87 4.01 -14.74
CA GLN A 25 -4.69 5.01 -14.06
C GLN A 25 -4.06 6.38 -14.29
N GLY A 26 -4.54 7.04 -15.35
CA GLY A 26 -4.23 8.42 -15.66
C GLY A 26 -5.33 9.35 -15.14
N SER A 27 -4.96 10.44 -14.49
CA SER A 27 -5.85 11.59 -14.25
C SER A 27 -5.57 12.68 -15.29
N LEU A 28 -6.61 13.35 -15.80
CA LEU A 28 -6.46 14.50 -16.72
C LEU A 28 -5.80 15.75 -16.06
N GLY A 29 -5.56 15.68 -14.76
CA GLY A 29 -5.02 16.73 -13.90
C GLY A 29 -5.63 16.60 -12.50
N PRO A 30 -4.99 17.10 -11.44
CA PRO A 30 -5.62 17.10 -10.12
C PRO A 30 -6.80 18.08 -10.15
N THR A 31 -8.03 17.59 -9.99
CA THR A 31 -9.12 18.45 -9.50
C THR A 31 -8.66 19.05 -8.15
N LYS A 32 -9.13 20.24 -7.76
CA LYS A 32 -8.72 20.84 -6.49
C LYS A 32 -8.99 19.88 -5.32
N GLY A 33 -7.94 19.33 -4.72
CA GLY A 33 -8.01 18.34 -3.63
C GLY A 33 -7.73 16.89 -4.05
N GLU A 34 -7.57 16.61 -5.35
CA GLU A 34 -7.22 15.28 -5.86
C GLU A 34 -5.73 15.18 -6.20
N ALA A 35 -5.19 13.97 -6.05
CA ALA A 35 -3.82 13.67 -6.44
C ALA A 35 -3.73 13.53 -7.97
N TYR A 36 -2.67 14.08 -8.58
CA TYR A 36 -2.33 13.67 -9.94
C TYR A 36 -1.91 12.18 -9.93
N ARG A 37 -2.43 11.40 -10.89
CA ARG A 37 -2.14 9.98 -11.05
C ARG A 37 -1.66 9.70 -12.45
N ASP A 38 -0.50 9.06 -12.51
CA ASP A 38 0.02 8.37 -13.67
C ASP A 38 0.71 7.12 -13.14
N ASN A 39 -0.07 6.07 -12.89
CA ASN A 39 0.48 4.80 -12.45
C ASN A 39 -0.30 3.62 -12.99
N ASP A 40 0.37 2.48 -13.08
CA ASP A 40 -0.25 1.22 -13.44
C ASP A 40 -0.56 0.47 -12.13
N ARG A 41 -1.82 0.05 -11.95
CA ARG A 41 -2.25 -0.66 -10.75
C ARG A 41 -3.14 -1.86 -11.03
N VAL A 42 -3.10 -2.81 -10.10
CA VAL A 42 -4.12 -3.85 -9.92
C VAL A 42 -4.79 -3.60 -8.58
N SER A 43 -6.10 -3.84 -8.49
CA SER A 43 -6.84 -3.80 -7.24
C SER A 43 -7.68 -5.06 -7.13
N VAL A 44 -7.54 -5.76 -6.01
CA VAL A 44 -8.27 -6.99 -5.71
C VAL A 44 -8.96 -6.84 -4.36
N ASN A 45 -10.17 -7.36 -4.25
CA ASN A 45 -10.85 -7.48 -2.97
C ASN A 45 -10.71 -8.92 -2.49
N ASP A 46 -9.72 -9.17 -1.62
CA ASP A 46 -9.35 -10.51 -1.17
C ASP A 46 -9.21 -10.56 0.37
N PRO A 47 -10.27 -10.93 1.09
CA PRO A 47 -10.23 -11.02 2.55
C PRO A 47 -9.35 -12.16 3.05
N VAL A 48 -9.17 -13.23 2.26
CA VAL A 48 -8.31 -14.36 2.64
C VAL A 48 -6.86 -13.91 2.62
N LEU A 49 -6.42 -13.27 1.53
CA LEU A 49 -5.08 -12.73 1.41
C LEU A 49 -4.80 -11.67 2.49
N ALA A 50 -5.74 -10.76 2.73
CA ALA A 50 -5.61 -9.74 3.78
C ALA A 50 -5.39 -10.39 5.16
N ASN A 51 -6.16 -11.42 5.49
CA ASN A 51 -5.99 -12.17 6.72
C ASN A 51 -4.66 -12.94 6.76
N THR A 52 -4.24 -13.56 5.65
CA THR A 52 -2.94 -14.26 5.56
C THR A 52 -1.77 -13.31 5.84
N ILE A 53 -1.78 -12.11 5.26
CA ILE A 53 -0.75 -11.09 5.52
C ILE A 53 -0.81 -10.67 7.00
N TRP A 54 -2.01 -10.46 7.55
CA TRP A 54 -2.20 -10.05 8.94
C TRP A 54 -1.62 -11.06 9.95
N VAL A 55 -1.94 -12.35 9.79
CA VAL A 55 -1.52 -13.41 10.73
C VAL A 55 -0.08 -13.89 10.50
N SER A 56 0.60 -13.41 9.46
CA SER A 56 2.01 -13.76 9.17
C SER A 56 2.99 -13.25 10.23
N GLY A 57 2.53 -12.38 11.13
CA GLY A 57 3.33 -11.75 12.19
C GLY A 57 3.01 -10.26 12.34
N LEU A 58 2.29 -9.67 11.37
CA LEU A 58 1.88 -8.27 11.42
C LEU A 58 0.98 -7.99 12.63
N ASN A 59 0.05 -8.91 12.95
CA ASN A 59 -0.79 -8.83 14.14
C ASN A 59 0.01 -8.67 15.45
N LYS A 60 1.18 -9.31 15.57
CA LYS A 60 2.07 -9.18 16.73
C LYS A 60 2.75 -7.82 16.76
N LEU A 61 3.08 -7.23 15.62
CA LEU A 61 3.65 -5.88 15.55
C LEU A 61 2.65 -4.80 16.01
N PHE A 62 1.35 -5.07 15.84
CA PHE A 62 0.28 -4.15 16.22
C PHE A 62 -0.39 -4.49 17.56
N SER A 63 0.09 -5.49 18.32
CA SER A 63 -0.58 -5.93 19.56
C SER A 63 -0.68 -4.83 20.61
N ASP A 64 0.34 -3.98 20.69
CA ASP A 64 0.41 -2.87 21.66
C ASP A 64 -0.09 -1.55 21.07
N PHE A 65 -0.51 -1.56 19.81
CA PHE A 65 -0.87 -0.35 19.08
C PHE A 65 -2.35 0.00 19.30
N LYS A 66 -2.59 1.07 20.07
CA LYS A 66 -3.93 1.58 20.36
C LYS A 66 -4.12 2.99 19.84
N ILE A 67 -5.24 3.26 19.20
CA ILE A 67 -5.63 4.61 18.75
C ILE A 67 -6.99 4.94 19.32
N ARG A 68 -7.08 6.00 20.13
CA ARG A 68 -8.35 6.49 20.68
C ARG A 68 -9.18 5.35 21.33
N GLY A 69 -8.51 4.41 21.99
CA GLY A 69 -9.13 3.25 22.63
C GLY A 69 -9.39 2.04 21.71
N LYS A 70 -9.26 2.19 20.39
CA LYS A 70 -9.42 1.09 19.41
C LYS A 70 -8.12 0.33 19.21
N VAL A 71 -8.23 -0.95 18.89
CA VAL A 71 -7.10 -1.86 18.60
C VAL A 71 -7.07 -2.21 17.12
N ALA A 72 -5.89 -2.51 16.59
CA ALA A 72 -5.78 -3.03 15.23
C ALA A 72 -6.32 -4.46 15.19
N VAL A 73 -7.24 -4.73 14.25
CA VAL A 73 -7.94 -6.03 14.15
C VAL A 73 -7.69 -6.77 12.85
N GLY A 74 -7.08 -6.11 11.86
CA GLY A 74 -6.86 -6.72 10.55
C GLY A 74 -6.39 -5.73 9.50
N LEU A 75 -6.47 -6.17 8.25
CA LEU A 75 -6.21 -5.36 7.07
C LEU A 75 -7.47 -5.16 6.24
N ASN A 76 -7.53 -4.06 5.49
CA ASN A 76 -8.54 -3.80 4.48
C ASN A 76 -8.45 -4.85 3.35
N PRO A 77 -9.53 -5.57 3.01
CA PRO A 77 -9.49 -6.59 1.97
C PRO A 77 -9.27 -6.01 0.56
N ASN A 78 -9.46 -4.69 0.36
CA ASN A 78 -9.07 -4.00 -0.86
C ASN A 78 -7.54 -3.84 -0.92
N ILE A 79 -6.88 -4.80 -1.53
CA ILE A 79 -5.42 -4.83 -1.71
C ILE A 79 -5.08 -4.28 -3.10
N ARG A 80 -4.11 -3.37 -3.14
CA ARG A 80 -3.65 -2.76 -4.39
C ARG A 80 -2.20 -3.11 -4.64
N PHE A 81 -1.90 -3.47 -5.88
CA PHE A 81 -0.54 -3.63 -6.36
C PHE A 81 -0.23 -2.46 -7.28
N TYR A 82 0.85 -1.75 -6.98
CA TYR A 82 1.37 -0.69 -7.83
C TYR A 82 2.59 -1.18 -8.57
N TRP A 83 2.65 -0.83 -9.86
CA TRP A 83 3.77 -1.08 -10.75
C TRP A 83 4.25 0.24 -11.32
N LEU A 84 5.53 0.55 -11.07
CA LEU A 84 6.17 1.77 -11.54
C LEU A 84 7.44 1.39 -12.31
N VAL A 85 7.53 1.81 -13.57
CA VAL A 85 8.66 1.51 -14.47
C VAL A 85 9.47 2.76 -14.70
N GLY A 86 10.74 2.75 -14.33
CA GLY A 86 11.58 3.95 -14.37
C GLY A 86 11.99 4.44 -15.77
N TYR A 87 11.86 3.59 -16.79
CA TYR A 87 12.05 4.01 -18.18
C TYR A 87 10.75 4.49 -18.85
N LYS A 88 9.60 4.31 -18.19
CA LYS A 88 8.32 4.87 -18.65
C LYS A 88 8.23 6.28 -18.09
N VAL A 89 8.66 7.25 -18.90
CA VAL A 89 8.66 8.67 -18.53
C VAL A 89 7.25 9.10 -18.15
N GLY A 90 7.08 9.63 -16.94
CA GLY A 90 5.83 10.25 -16.50
C GLY A 90 5.14 9.58 -15.31
N GLN A 91 5.42 8.30 -15.01
CA GLN A 91 4.70 7.62 -13.94
C GLN A 91 5.00 8.24 -12.57
N HIS A 92 3.97 8.85 -11.98
CA HIS A 92 4.02 9.49 -10.68
C HIS A 92 2.68 9.44 -9.98
N PHE A 93 2.72 9.41 -8.65
CA PHE A 93 1.55 9.64 -7.84
C PHE A 93 1.80 10.90 -7.03
N GLY A 94 1.17 12.00 -7.44
CA GLY A 94 1.39 13.32 -6.89
C GLY A 94 0.96 13.43 -5.43
N TRP A 95 1.22 14.60 -4.85
CA TRP A 95 0.93 14.92 -3.46
C TRP A 95 -0.52 14.62 -3.07
N HIS A 96 -0.69 13.86 -1.99
CA HIS A 96 -1.99 13.50 -1.43
C HIS A 96 -1.94 13.22 0.06
N ILE A 97 -3.14 13.13 0.63
CA ILE A 97 -3.43 12.62 1.96
C ILE A 97 -4.24 11.34 1.78
N ASP A 98 -3.91 10.31 2.56
CA ASP A 98 -4.74 9.11 2.62
C ASP A 98 -5.87 9.30 3.63
N GLU A 99 -7.09 9.00 3.21
CA GLU A 99 -8.30 9.10 4.03
C GLU A 99 -8.65 7.76 4.70
N SER A 100 -9.32 7.86 5.85
CA SER A 100 -9.91 6.71 6.52
C SER A 100 -11.10 6.18 5.75
N VAL A 101 -11.17 4.86 5.63
CA VAL A 101 -12.29 4.14 5.01
C VAL A 101 -13.14 3.53 6.13
N ASP A 102 -14.44 3.77 6.11
CA ASP A 102 -15.42 3.05 6.93
C ASP A 102 -15.70 1.68 6.32
N LEU A 103 -15.48 0.63 7.09
CA LEU A 103 -15.69 -0.76 6.67
C LEU A 103 -16.98 -1.36 7.26
N GLY A 104 -17.78 -0.57 7.97
CA GLY A 104 -18.96 -1.02 8.71
C GLY A 104 -18.61 -1.64 10.07
N ASP A 105 -19.63 -1.93 10.88
CA ASP A 105 -19.48 -2.55 12.20
C ASP A 105 -18.52 -1.81 13.16
N GLY A 106 -18.40 -0.50 13.02
CA GLY A 106 -17.48 0.33 13.80
C GLY A 106 -16.00 0.20 13.43
N LYS A 107 -15.70 -0.50 12.33
CA LYS A 107 -14.34 -0.70 11.81
C LYS A 107 -13.95 0.43 10.85
N HIS A 108 -12.76 1.00 11.06
CA HIS A 108 -12.22 2.02 10.17
C HIS A 108 -10.73 1.79 9.91
N THR A 109 -10.24 2.27 8.76
CA THR A 109 -8.82 2.24 8.47
C THR A 109 -8.14 3.51 8.98
N ASN A 110 -7.03 3.36 9.72
CA ASN A 110 -6.32 4.51 10.31
C ASN A 110 -4.89 4.66 9.80
N TYR A 111 -4.35 3.63 9.15
CA TYR A 111 -3.04 3.69 8.53
C TYR A 111 -3.02 3.01 7.17
N THR A 112 -2.29 3.58 6.23
CA THR A 112 -1.89 2.94 4.98
C THR A 112 -0.64 2.11 5.25
N LEU A 113 -0.69 0.84 4.88
CA LEU A 113 0.42 -0.10 4.90
C LEU A 113 0.94 -0.29 3.49
N LEU A 114 2.20 0.10 3.26
CA LEU A 114 2.92 -0.14 2.01
C LEU A 114 3.99 -1.22 2.25
N ILE A 115 3.96 -2.31 1.50
CA ILE A 115 4.99 -3.36 1.52
C ILE A 115 5.74 -3.31 0.19
N TYR A 116 7.06 -3.12 0.25
CA TYR A 116 7.92 -3.09 -0.93
C TYR A 116 8.24 -4.51 -1.37
N LEU A 117 7.77 -4.88 -2.57
CA LEU A 117 7.92 -6.24 -3.12
C LEU A 117 9.13 -6.39 -4.06
N SER A 118 9.68 -5.27 -4.51
CA SER A 118 11.00 -5.23 -5.13
C SER A 118 11.86 -4.20 -4.41
N GLY A 119 13.18 -4.37 -4.49
CA GLY A 119 14.14 -3.45 -3.89
C GLY A 119 14.63 -2.40 -4.86
N GLY A 120 15.14 -1.31 -4.30
CA GLY A 120 15.86 -0.27 -5.03
C GLY A 120 17.00 0.26 -4.18
N MET A 121 17.77 1.23 -4.68
CA MET A 121 18.89 1.82 -3.94
C MET A 121 18.49 2.43 -2.58
N ALA A 122 17.21 2.71 -2.36
CA ALA A 122 16.69 3.36 -1.14
C ALA A 122 15.88 2.44 -0.20
N PHE A 123 15.60 1.18 -0.58
CA PHE A 123 14.80 0.25 0.24
C PHE A 123 15.08 -1.19 -0.16
N ASN A 124 15.07 -2.10 0.83
CA ASN A 124 15.19 -3.53 0.56
C ASN A 124 13.81 -4.17 0.40
N ASP A 125 13.73 -5.23 -0.41
CA ASP A 125 12.56 -6.10 -0.52
C ASP A 125 12.08 -6.55 0.86
N GLY A 126 10.76 -6.54 1.05
CA GLY A 126 10.12 -6.95 2.29
C GLY A 126 10.14 -5.92 3.40
N MET A 127 10.67 -4.72 3.18
CA MET A 127 10.41 -3.58 4.06
C MET A 127 8.94 -3.12 3.92
N ALA A 128 8.40 -2.60 5.02
CA ALA A 128 7.11 -1.92 4.99
C ALA A 128 7.18 -0.52 5.57
N LEU A 129 6.29 0.33 5.09
CA LEU A 129 6.07 1.70 5.56
C LEU A 129 4.63 1.82 6.03
N LEU A 130 4.43 2.46 7.17
CA LEU A 130 3.13 2.76 7.74
C LEU A 130 2.90 4.28 7.73
N LEU A 131 1.78 4.73 7.16
CA LEU A 131 1.41 6.13 7.01
C LEU A 131 0.07 6.37 7.68
N ILE A 132 -0.02 7.33 8.60
CA ILE A 132 -1.29 7.64 9.29
C ILE A 132 -2.28 8.30 8.33
N HIS A 133 -3.58 8.03 8.49
CA HIS A 133 -4.66 8.65 7.71
C HIS A 133 -5.13 9.99 8.28
N GLY A 134 -5.87 10.74 7.47
CA GLY A 134 -6.67 11.91 7.86
C GLY A 134 -5.82 13.14 8.24
N ASP A 135 -6.31 13.95 9.18
CA ASP A 135 -5.71 15.26 9.52
C ASP A 135 -4.27 15.21 10.02
N LYS A 136 -3.82 14.04 10.50
CA LYS A 136 -2.45 13.81 10.94
C LYS A 136 -1.56 13.21 9.84
N CYS A 137 -2.15 12.86 8.70
CA CYS A 137 -1.42 12.38 7.53
C CYS A 137 -0.52 13.50 7.01
N MET A 138 0.77 13.21 6.85
CA MET A 138 1.65 14.13 6.15
C MET A 138 1.34 14.06 4.67
N LEU A 139 1.27 15.23 4.02
CA LEU A 139 1.21 15.31 2.56
C LEU A 139 2.38 14.51 1.98
N HIS A 140 2.10 13.55 1.11
CA HIS A 140 3.13 12.68 0.55
C HIS A 140 2.87 12.34 -0.92
N GLU A 141 3.92 11.93 -1.62
CA GLU A 141 3.88 11.55 -3.02
C GLU A 141 4.72 10.29 -3.26
N ALA A 142 4.39 9.53 -4.31
CA ALA A 142 5.28 8.49 -4.82
C ALA A 142 6.13 9.08 -5.94
N ARG A 143 7.40 9.35 -5.64
CA ARG A 143 8.37 9.86 -6.61
C ARG A 143 8.61 8.87 -7.75
N ASN A 144 8.92 9.42 -8.93
CA ASN A 144 9.27 8.66 -10.12
C ASN A 144 10.42 7.69 -9.85
N VAL A 145 10.33 6.52 -10.46
CA VAL A 145 11.46 5.60 -10.54
C VAL A 145 12.38 6.13 -11.64
N SER A 146 13.67 6.28 -11.38
CA SER A 146 14.64 6.77 -12.39
C SER A 146 15.25 5.63 -13.22
N LYS A 147 15.27 4.40 -12.68
CA LYS A 147 15.79 3.21 -13.34
C LYS A 147 15.15 1.94 -12.75
N GLY A 148 14.82 0.97 -13.59
CA GLY A 148 14.30 -0.34 -13.15
C GLY A 148 12.80 -0.33 -12.89
N VAL A 149 12.33 -1.26 -12.06
CA VAL A 149 10.90 -1.47 -11.78
C VAL A 149 10.66 -1.56 -10.27
N LYS A 150 9.65 -0.85 -9.78
CA LYS A 150 9.22 -0.86 -8.38
C LYS A 150 7.83 -1.48 -8.25
N TYR A 151 7.71 -2.50 -7.40
CA TYR A 151 6.46 -3.12 -7.01
C TYR A 151 6.13 -2.80 -5.55
N VAL A 152 4.91 -2.33 -5.30
CA VAL A 152 4.43 -2.02 -3.96
C VAL A 152 3.06 -2.64 -3.75
N LEU A 153 2.89 -3.39 -2.67
CA LEU A 153 1.59 -3.81 -2.18
C LEU A 153 1.09 -2.77 -1.18
N ARG A 154 -0.13 -2.28 -1.39
CA ARG A 154 -0.85 -1.44 -0.44
C ARG A 154 -2.07 -2.16 0.11
N SER A 155 -2.22 -2.04 1.42
CA SER A 155 -3.49 -2.25 2.13
C SER A 155 -3.58 -1.17 3.21
N ASP A 156 -4.63 -1.20 4.02
CA ASP A 156 -4.80 -0.28 5.15
C ASP A 156 -5.05 -1.09 6.42
N VAL A 157 -4.56 -0.61 7.57
CA VAL A 157 -4.75 -1.28 8.86
C VAL A 157 -6.10 -0.87 9.44
N THR A 158 -6.92 -1.89 9.73
CA THR A 158 -8.27 -1.76 10.27
C THR A 158 -8.26 -1.75 11.79
N PHE A 159 -9.01 -0.82 12.39
CA PHE A 159 -9.18 -0.65 13.83
C PHE A 159 -10.64 -0.81 14.23
N ALA A 160 -10.88 -1.47 15.36
CA ALA A 160 -12.20 -1.61 16.01
C ALA A 160 -12.13 -1.23 17.49
#